data_AF-A0A1H9EPX1-F1
#
_entry.id   AF-A0A1H9EPX1-F1
#
_cell.length_a   1.000
_cell.length_b   1.000
_cell.length_c   1.000
_cell.angle_alpha   90.00
_cell.angle_beta   90.00
_cell.angle_gamma   90.00
#
_symmetry.space_group_name_H-M   'P 1'
#
loop_
_entity.id
_entity.type
_entity.pdbx_description
1 polymer ?
#
loop_
_entity_poly.entity_id
_entity_poly.type
_entity_poly.pdbx_seq_one_letter_code
_entity_poly.pdbx_strand_id
1 'polypeptide(L)' 'MEQQRLCSDCFLLVNQKQANAHENLVERNHIHNDTVYICNNCHNLIRLTNVPHKWSILNYHDADNQDCESA' A
#
# COMPACT_ATOMS: atom_id res chain seq x y z
N MET A 1 8.68 -15.75 10.17
CA MET A 1 8.43 -14.46 9.50
C MET A 1 7.42 -14.71 8.41
N GLU A 2 6.14 -14.47 8.68
CA GLU A 2 5.09 -14.63 7.67
C GLU A 2 5.17 -13.44 6.72
N GLN A 3 5.81 -13.63 5.56
CA GLN A 3 5.75 -12.66 4.48
C GLN A 3 4.29 -12.56 4.04
N GLN A 4 3.64 -11.44 4.36
CA GLN A 4 2.27 -11.16 3.96
C GLN A 4 2.17 -11.33 2.44
N ARG A 5 1.47 -12.38 2.00
CA ARG A 5 1.31 -12.67 0.58
C ARG A 5 0.37 -11.63 -0.01
N LEU A 6 0.85 -10.90 -1.00
CA LEU A 6 0.03 -10.05 -1.85
C LEU A 6 -0.93 -10.94 -2.64
N CYS A 7 -2.16 -10.47 -2.86
CA CYS A 7 -3.00 -11.06 -3.89
C CYS A 7 -2.40 -10.78 -5.28
N SER A 8 -2.82 -11.54 -6.29
CA SER A 8 -2.38 -11.37 -7.67
C SER A 8 -2.55 -9.93 -8.16
N ASP A 9 -3.67 -9.29 -7.83
CA ASP A 9 -3.94 -7.90 -8.25
C ASP A 9 -2.99 -6.90 -7.59
N CYS A 10 -2.73 -7.01 -6.28
CA CYS A 10 -1.74 -6.18 -5.58
C CYS A 10 -0.34 -6.36 -6.16
N PHE A 11 0.02 -7.61 -6.48
CA PHE A 11 1.32 -7.92 -7.07
C PHE A 11 1.46 -7.31 -8.47
N LEU A 12 0.42 -7.43 -9.30
CA LEU A 12 0.38 -6.84 -10.64
C LEU A 12 0.37 -5.31 -10.60
N LEU A 13 -0.34 -4.71 -9.64
CA LEU A 13 -0.39 -3.27 -9.47
C LEU A 13 0.97 -2.69 -9.09
N VAL A 14 1.68 -3.31 -8.15
CA VAL A 14 2.99 -2.85 -7.69
C VAL A 14 4.08 -3.11 -8.74
N ASN A 15 4.07 -4.27 -9.40
CA ASN A 15 5.10 -4.62 -10.39
C ASN A 15 4.84 -4.05 -11.79
N GLN A 16 3.59 -4.08 -12.25
CA GLN A 16 3.21 -3.72 -13.61
C GLN A 16 2.52 -2.35 -13.70
N LYS A 17 2.32 -1.65 -12.59
CA LYS A 17 1.66 -0.33 -12.52
C LYS A 17 0.26 -0.31 -13.15
N GLN A 18 -0.41 -1.46 -13.20
CA GLN A 18 -1.75 -1.58 -13.76
C GLN A 18 -2.81 -1.21 -12.72
N ALA A 19 -3.16 0.08 -12.65
CA ALA A 19 -4.20 0.60 -11.75
C ALA A 19 -5.61 0.09 -12.11
N ASN A 20 -5.86 -0.21 -13.39
CA ASN A 20 -7.19 -0.57 -13.90
C ASN A 20 -7.67 -1.96 -13.46
N ALA A 21 -6.81 -2.80 -12.86
CA ALA A 21 -7.16 -4.17 -12.49
C ALA A 21 -7.64 -4.30 -11.03
N HIS A 22 -7.52 -3.26 -10.21
CA HIS A 22 -7.64 -3.42 -8.76
C HIS A 22 -8.87 -2.71 -8.17
N GLU A 23 -10.06 -3.19 -8.52
CA GLU A 23 -11.36 -2.69 -8.02
C GLU A 23 -11.52 -2.81 -6.48
N ASN A 24 -10.72 -3.67 -5.85
CA ASN A 24 -10.74 -3.92 -4.40
C ASN A 24 -9.80 -3.01 -3.58
N LEU A 25 -9.28 -1.91 -4.16
CA LEU A 25 -8.52 -0.90 -3.43
C LEU A 25 -9.47 0.16 -2.86
N VAL A 26 -9.45 0.31 -1.55
CA VAL A 26 -10.17 1.37 -0.84
C VAL A 26 -9.17 2.42 -0.42
N GLU A 27 -9.37 3.67 -0.83
CA GLU A 27 -8.55 4.78 -0.35
C GLU A 27 -8.75 4.95 1.16
N ARG A 28 -7.63 4.95 1.91
CA ARG A 28 -7.62 5.15 3.36
C ARG A 28 -7.16 6.55 3.73
N ASN A 29 -6.15 7.05 3.05
CA ASN A 29 -5.53 8.31 3.39
C ASN A 29 -4.92 8.95 2.15
N HIS A 30 -4.90 10.27 2.11
CA HIS A 30 -4.28 11.04 1.04
C HIS A 30 -3.51 12.20 1.69
N ILE A 31 -2.19 12.10 1.71
CA ILE A 31 -1.31 13.11 2.31
C ILE A 31 -0.45 13.71 1.21
N HIS A 32 -0.69 14.98 0.90
CA HIS A 32 0.01 15.75 -0.12
C HIS A 32 0.01 15.08 -1.50
N ASN A 33 1.01 14.22 -1.74
CA ASN A 33 1.27 13.56 -3.02
C ASN A 33 1.30 12.03 -2.88
N ASP A 34 0.97 11.51 -1.71
CA ASP A 34 0.93 10.08 -1.41
C ASP A 34 -0.49 9.67 -1.04
N THR A 35 -1.06 8.79 -1.85
CA THR A 35 -2.35 8.16 -1.59
C THR A 35 -2.12 6.77 -1.03
N VAL A 36 -2.69 6.46 0.13
CA VAL A 36 -2.65 5.15 0.73
C VAL A 36 -3.98 4.45 0.47
N TYR A 37 -3.90 3.29 -0.16
CA TYR A 37 -4.98 2.37 -0.38
C TYR A 37 -4.84 1.16 0.54
N ILE A 38 -5.96 0.58 0.94
CA ILE A 38 -6.00 -0.76 1.54
C ILE A 38 -6.65 -1.72 0.54
N CYS A 39 -6.05 -2.88 0.35
CA CYS A 39 -6.68 -3.95 -0.42
C CYS A 39 -7.65 -4.72 0.49
N ASN A 40 -8.92 -4.84 0.10
CA ASN A 40 -9.90 -5.58 0.90
C ASN A 40 -9.67 -7.12 0.86
N ASN A 41 -8.92 -7.61 -0.12
CA ASN A 41 -8.71 -9.05 -0.33
C ASN A 41 -7.53 -9.59 0.49
N CYS A 42 -6.41 -8.87 0.49
CA CYS A 42 -5.19 -9.26 1.22
C CYS A 42 -4.88 -8.36 2.42
N HIS A 43 -5.73 -7.36 2.70
CA HIS A 43 -5.57 -6.38 3.78
C HIS A 43 -4.21 -5.66 3.81
N ASN A 44 -3.49 -5.65 2.68
CA ASN A 44 -2.22 -4.93 2.56
C ASN A 44 -2.46 -3.45 2.28
N LEU A 45 -1.57 -2.61 2.80
CA LEU A 45 -1.53 -1.19 2.53
C LEU A 45 -0.63 -0.93 1.32
N ILE A 46 -1.13 -0.16 0.37
CA ILE A 46 -0.44 0.20 -0.86
C ILE A 46 -0.40 1.72 -0.96
N ARG A 47 0.80 2.26 -1.13
CA ARG A 47 1.01 3.68 -1.38
C ARG A 47 1.17 3.94 -2.87
N LEU A 48 0.45 4.94 -3.37
CA LEU A 48 0.64 5.58 -4.65
C LEU A 48 1.28 6.94 -4.41
N THR A 49 2.54 7.09 -4.78
CA THR A 49 3.20 8.39 -4.82
C THR A 49 2.93 9.02 -6.18
N ASN A 50 2.15 10.10 -6.23
CA ASN A 50 1.68 10.75 -7.44
C ASN A 50 2.83 11.34 -8.27
N VAL A 51 3.95 11.74 -7.64
CA VAL A 51 5.19 12.11 -8.36
C VAL A 51 6.34 11.36 -7.69
N PRO A 52 6.92 10.30 -8.30
CA PRO A 52 6.97 9.99 -9.74
C PRO A 52 5.98 8.89 -10.24
N HIS A 53 4.71 8.86 -9.81
CA HIS A 53 3.73 7.81 -10.13
C HIS A 53 4.24 6.40 -9.80
N LYS A 54 4.60 6.19 -8.53
CA LYS A 54 5.16 4.93 -8.03
C LYS A 54 4.21 4.26 -7.05
N TRP A 55 3.97 2.98 -7.27
CA TRP A 55 3.28 2.11 -6.33
C TRP A 55 4.29 1.43 -5.41
N SER A 56 4.00 1.36 -4.11
CA SER A 56 4.85 0.69 -3.12
C SER A 56 3.98 0.09 -2.02
N ILE A 57 4.41 -1.04 -1.46
CA ILE A 57 3.68 -1.70 -0.37
C ILE A 57 4.16 -1.09 0.94
N LEU A 58 3.22 -0.67 1.77
CA LEU A 58 3.48 -0.28 3.14
C LEU A 58 3.36 -1.53 4.00
N ASN A 59 4.46 -1.95 4.61
CA ASN A 59 4.39 -2.95 5.66
C ASN A 59 3.67 -2.31 6.84
N TYR A 60 2.67 -3.00 7.39
CA TYR A 60 1.90 -2.53 8.54
C TYR A 60 2.79 -2.18 9.76
N HIS A 61 4.01 -2.72 9.79
CA HIS A 61 5.01 -2.48 10.82
C HIS A 61 5.58 -1.05 10.82
N ASP A 62 5.59 -0.35 9.68
CA ASP A 62 6.04 1.05 9.60
C ASP A 62 4.97 2.05 10.02
N ALA A 63 3.69 1.66 10.02
CA ALA A 63 2.58 2.53 10.40
C ALA A 63 2.34 2.55 11.92
N ASP A 64 2.81 1.52 12.63
CA ASP A 64 2.73 1.39 14.10
C ASP A 64 4.02 1.84 14.81
N ASN A 65 5.14 1.94 14.09
CA ASN A 65 6.43 2.47 14.62
C ASN A 65 6.61 3.98 14.42
N GLN A 66 5.51 4.74 14.28
CA GLN A 66 5.56 6.20 14.42
C GLN A 66 4.70 6.68 15.60
N ASP A 67 4.63 5.84 16.63
CA ASP A 67 4.40 6.21 18.01
C ASP A 67 5.32 5.30 18.85
N CYS A 68 6.15 5.88 19.73
CA CYS A 68 7.03 5.18 20.69
C CYS A 68 8.40 4.61 20.20
N GLU A 69 9.36 5.47 19.87
CA GLU A 69 10.73 5.30 20.43
C GLU A 69 11.21 6.65 20.98
N SER A 70 10.59 7.04 22.10
CA SER A 70 11.18 7.93 23.10
C SER A 70 11.39 7.08 24.36
N ALA A 71 12.58 6.52 24.52
CA ALA A 71 13.09 6.02 25.79
C ALA A 71 14.62 6.14 25.80
#